data_AF-A0A381TK08-F1
#
_entry.id   AF-A0A381TK08-F1
#
_cell.length_a   1.000
_cell.length_b   1.000
_cell.length_c   1.000
_cell.angle_alpha   90.00
_cell.angle_beta   90.00
_cell.angle_gamma   90.00
#
_symmetry.space_group_name_H-M   'P 1'
#
loop_
_entity.id
_entity.type
_entity.pdbx_description
1 polymer ?
#
loop_
_entity_poly.entity_id
_entity_poly.type
_entity_poly.pdbx_seq_one_letter_code
_entity_poly.pdbx_strand_id
1 'polypeptide(L)'
;MLEIFDFDSPEQYIKTETDEFSAVCPFSGLPDISYVKIEYYPAGGKCVELKSLKYYFVSFRNVGIYQEAATKRIYTDLRTALNTDQLMVTTLYNIRGGFQTTCVEGSLD
;
A
#
# COMPACT_ATOMS: atom_id res chain seq x y z
N MET A 1 -8.64 -9.85 -5.05
CA MET A 1 -7.53 -9.82 -6.03
C MET A 1 -7.42 -8.37 -6.49
N LEU A 2 -6.22 -7.82 -6.66
CA LEU A 2 -6.06 -6.50 -7.26
C LEU A 2 -6.45 -6.59 -8.74
N GLU A 3 -7.25 -5.64 -9.21
CA GLU A 3 -7.60 -5.49 -10.61
C GLU A 3 -6.83 -4.30 -11.20
N ILE A 4 -6.55 -4.40 -12.50
CA ILE A 4 -5.79 -3.41 -13.27
C ILE A 4 -6.51 -3.10 -14.57
N PHE A 5 -6.15 -1.98 -15.18
CA PHE A 5 -6.52 -1.63 -16.54
C PHE A 5 -5.31 -1.11 -17.30
N ASP A 6 -5.33 -1.28 -18.63
CA ASP A 6 -4.27 -0.78 -19.50
C ASP A 6 -4.25 0.75 -19.51
N PHE A 7 -3.05 1.34 -19.44
CA PHE A 7 -2.86 2.79 -19.40
C PHE A 7 -1.60 3.21 -20.16
N ASP A 8 -1.78 4.06 -21.17
CA ASP A 8 -0.73 4.49 -22.10
C ASP A 8 -0.25 5.92 -21.78
N SER A 9 0.45 6.06 -20.65
CA SER A 9 1.17 7.29 -20.26
C SER A 9 2.24 6.95 -19.21
N PRO A 10 3.35 6.30 -19.62
CA PRO A 10 4.32 5.68 -18.69
C PRO A 10 5.03 6.69 -17.77
N GLU A 11 5.17 7.93 -18.21
CA GLU A 11 5.85 9.01 -17.46
C GLU A 11 4.90 9.80 -16.54
N GLN A 12 3.62 9.43 -16.46
CA GLN A 12 2.69 10.10 -15.57
C GLN A 12 2.90 9.64 -14.13
N TYR A 13 3.31 10.57 -13.26
CA TYR A 13 3.30 10.33 -11.83
C TYR A 13 1.86 10.21 -11.31
N ILE A 14 1.57 9.10 -10.63
CA ILE A 14 0.27 8.81 -10.03
C ILE A 14 0.44 8.67 -8.53
N LYS A 15 -0.40 9.41 -7.78
CA LYS A 15 -0.47 9.37 -6.33
C LYS A 15 -1.89 9.03 -5.89
N THR A 16 -2.04 8.06 -4.98
CA THR A 16 -3.32 7.71 -4.38
C THR A 16 -3.13 7.45 -2.90
N GLU A 17 -4.06 7.97 -2.09
CA GLU A 17 -3.90 8.04 -0.64
C GLU A 17 -5.20 7.67 0.07
N THR A 18 -5.10 7.06 1.24
CA THR A 18 -6.26 6.68 2.06
C THR A 18 -5.87 6.56 3.53
N ASP A 19 -6.80 6.84 4.43
CA ASP A 19 -6.75 6.59 5.86
C ASP A 19 -7.52 5.33 6.28
N GLU A 20 -8.04 4.55 5.31
CA GLU A 20 -8.90 3.40 5.56
C GLU A 20 -8.14 2.09 5.86
N PHE A 21 -6.80 2.09 5.87
CA PHE A 21 -6.03 0.88 6.14
C PHE A 21 -6.07 0.50 7.61
N SER A 22 -6.37 -0.77 7.87
CA SER A 22 -6.23 -1.36 9.20
C SER A 22 -5.84 -2.83 9.13
N ALA A 23 -5.01 -3.26 10.08
CA ALA A 23 -4.62 -4.64 10.31
C ALA A 23 -4.62 -4.96 11.81
N VAL A 24 -4.43 -6.22 12.19
CA VAL A 24 -4.34 -6.64 13.59
C VAL A 24 -2.88 -6.75 14.00
N CYS A 25 -2.52 -6.11 15.11
CA CYS A 25 -1.20 -6.29 15.69
C CYS A 25 -1.04 -7.73 16.21
N PRO A 26 -0.04 -8.51 15.73
CA PRO A 26 0.14 -9.89 16.18
C PRO A 26 0.37 -10.04 17.69
N PHE A 27 0.95 -9.01 18.33
CA PHE A 27 1.31 -9.05 19.74
C PHE A 27 0.15 -8.70 20.67
N SER A 28 -0.57 -7.60 20.39
CA SER A 28 -1.62 -7.09 21.29
C SER A 28 -3.04 -7.46 20.87
N GLY A 29 -3.25 -7.90 19.63
CA GLY A 29 -4.60 -8.13 19.07
C GLY A 29 -5.38 -6.83 18.78
N LEU A 30 -4.80 -5.66 19.06
CA LEU A 30 -5.43 -4.36 18.79
C LEU A 30 -5.21 -3.93 17.33
N PRO A 31 -6.13 -3.13 16.76
CA PRO A 31 -6.01 -2.67 15.38
C PRO A 31 -4.85 -1.69 15.20
N ASP A 32 -3.96 -1.99 14.26
CA ASP A 32 -3.06 -1.02 13.65
C ASP A 32 -3.85 -0.28 12.57
N ILE A 33 -3.83 1.04 12.60
CA ILE A 33 -4.50 1.92 11.63
C ILE A 33 -3.42 2.81 11.04
N SER A 34 -3.42 2.99 9.73
CA SER A 34 -2.45 3.85 9.06
C SER A 34 -3.06 4.67 7.93
N TYR A 35 -2.52 5.86 7.77
CA TYR A 35 -2.53 6.53 6.48
C TYR A 35 -1.60 5.80 5.51
N VAL A 36 -2.08 5.56 4.29
CA VAL A 36 -1.32 4.92 3.21
C VAL A 36 -1.22 5.88 2.04
N LYS A 37 -0.01 6.00 1.50
CA LYS A 37 0.30 6.74 0.28
C LYS A 37 1.00 5.79 -0.70
N ILE A 38 0.41 5.65 -1.88
CA ILE A 38 0.96 4.88 -3.00
C ILE A 38 1.33 5.88 -4.09
N GLU A 39 2.57 5.82 -4.53
CA GLU A 39 3.14 6.67 -5.58
C GLU A 39 3.78 5.77 -6.63
N TYR A 40 3.47 5.96 -7.91
CA TYR A 40 4.08 5.18 -8.97
C TYR A 40 4.06 5.87 -10.33
N TYR A 41 4.93 5.37 -11.22
CA TYR A 41 4.87 5.60 -12.65
C TYR A 41 4.38 4.32 -13.34
N PRO A 42 3.37 4.38 -14.23
CA PRO A 42 2.79 3.22 -14.89
C PRO A 42 3.65 2.73 -16.06
N ALA A 43 4.99 2.65 -15.88
CA ALA A 43 5.94 2.17 -16.89
C ALA A 43 5.62 0.74 -17.38
N GLY A 44 4.92 -0.06 -16.56
CA GLY A 44 4.38 -1.38 -16.92
C GLY A 44 3.14 -1.36 -17.81
N GLY A 45 2.66 -0.17 -18.21
CA GLY A 45 1.48 0.03 -19.07
C GLY A 45 0.14 -0.17 -18.36
N LYS A 46 0.11 -0.05 -17.02
CA LYS A 46 -1.01 -0.47 -16.18
C LYS A 46 -1.27 0.50 -15.03
N CYS A 47 -2.54 0.65 -14.68
CA CYS A 47 -3.00 1.35 -13.49
C CYS A 47 -3.88 0.45 -12.63
N VAL A 48 -3.85 0.67 -11.32
CA VAL A 48 -4.67 -0.07 -10.35
C VAL A 48 -6.11 0.45 -10.36
N GLU A 49 -7.09 -0.46 -10.35
CA GLU A 49 -8.51 -0.12 -10.23
C GLU A 49 -8.87 0.15 -8.75
N LEU A 50 -9.43 1.32 -8.45
CA LEU A 50 -9.57 1.83 -7.07
C LEU A 50 -10.55 1.04 -6.20
N LYS A 51 -11.61 0.46 -6.77
CA LYS A 51 -12.54 -0.39 -6.01
C LYS A 51 -11.85 -1.67 -5.54
N SER A 52 -11.09 -2.32 -6.41
CA SER A 52 -10.29 -3.50 -6.09
C SER A 52 -9.22 -3.18 -5.04
N LEU A 53 -8.59 -2.01 -5.11
CA LEU A 53 -7.62 -1.52 -4.14
C LEU A 53 -8.27 -1.29 -2.75
N LYS A 54 -9.47 -0.70 -2.71
CA LYS A 54 -10.24 -0.58 -1.47
C LYS A 54 -10.51 -1.95 -0.85
N TYR A 55 -10.98 -2.92 -1.63
CA TYR A 55 -11.23 -4.28 -1.12
C TYR A 55 -9.94 -5.01 -0.72
N TYR A 56 -8.83 -4.74 -1.40
CA TYR A 56 -7.51 -5.21 -1.02
C TYR A 56 -7.16 -4.72 0.39
N PHE A 57 -7.28 -3.42 0.69
CA PHE A 57 -7.03 -2.91 2.05
C PHE A 57 -8.03 -3.44 3.08
N VAL A 58 -9.32 -3.55 2.75
CA VAL A 58 -10.33 -4.15 3.64
C VAL A 58 -9.97 -5.59 4.02
N SER A 59 -9.29 -6.34 3.14
CA SER A 59 -8.87 -7.71 3.41
C SER A 59 -7.84 -7.85 4.54
N PHE A 60 -7.14 -6.76 4.91
CA PHE A 60 -6.16 -6.76 6.00
C PHE A 60 -6.81 -6.63 7.38
N ARG A 61 -8.08 -6.20 7.47
CA ARG A 61 -8.71 -5.79 8.74
C ARG A 61 -8.61 -6.81 9.88
N ASN A 62 -8.59 -8.10 9.54
CA ASN A 62 -8.50 -9.19 10.52
C ASN A 62 -7.18 -9.99 10.41
N VAL A 63 -6.21 -9.50 9.64
CA VAL A 63 -4.93 -10.17 9.42
C VAL A 63 -3.95 -9.73 10.50
N GLY A 64 -3.39 -10.71 11.22
CA GLY A 64 -2.26 -10.49 12.12
C GLY A 64 -0.98 -10.24 11.33
N ILE A 65 -0.52 -8.99 11.25
CA ILE A 65 0.69 -8.62 10.50
C ILE A 65 1.39 -7.42 11.15
N TYR A 66 2.72 -7.46 11.21
CA TYR A 66 3.51 -6.32 11.70
C TYR A 66 3.46 -5.16 10.70
N GLN A 67 3.61 -3.93 11.21
CA GLN A 67 3.50 -2.69 10.46
C GLN A 67 4.44 -2.68 9.23
N GLU A 68 5.68 -3.08 9.43
CA GLU A 68 6.72 -3.15 8.41
C GLU A 68 6.41 -4.22 7.35
N ALA A 69 5.94 -5.38 7.80
CA ALA A 69 5.58 -6.50 6.93
C ALA A 69 4.35 -6.17 6.07
N ALA A 70 3.39 -5.41 6.61
CA ALA A 70 2.23 -4.94 5.86
C ALA A 70 2.65 -4.00 4.72
N THR A 71 3.51 -3.02 5.00
CA THR A 71 4.04 -2.10 3.97
C THR A 71 4.74 -2.84 2.86
N LYS A 72 5.65 -3.78 3.21
CA LYS A 72 6.36 -4.61 2.23
C LYS A 72 5.42 -5.47 1.39
N ARG A 73 4.37 -6.02 1.99
CA ARG A 73 3.37 -6.82 1.29
C ARG A 73 2.57 -5.97 0.29
N ILE A 74 2.10 -4.79 0.72
CA ILE A 74 1.38 -3.85 -0.16
C ILE A 74 2.25 -3.48 -1.37
N TYR A 75 3.51 -3.13 -1.14
CA TYR A 75 4.48 -2.86 -2.21
C TYR A 75 4.63 -4.05 -3.16
N THR A 76 4.88 -5.26 -2.62
CA THR A 76 5.12 -6.47 -3.43
C THR A 76 3.92 -6.81 -4.32
N ASP A 77 2.73 -6.75 -3.75
CA ASP A 77 1.48 -7.07 -4.46
C ASP A 77 1.19 -6.04 -5.56
N LEU A 78 1.37 -4.74 -5.28
CA LEU A 78 1.21 -3.67 -6.25
C LEU A 78 2.27 -3.70 -7.36
N ARG A 79 3.55 -3.88 -7.00
CA ARG A 79 4.66 -4.05 -7.96
C ARG A 79 4.34 -5.15 -8.97
N THR A 80 3.86 -6.29 -8.47
CA THR A 80 3.50 -7.45 -9.29
C THR A 80 2.30 -7.13 -10.19
N ALA A 81 1.25 -6.50 -9.65
CA ALA A 81 0.05 -6.17 -10.42
C ALA A 81 0.33 -5.12 -11.51
N LEU A 82 1.06 -4.06 -11.16
CA LEU A 82 1.38 -2.91 -12.03
C LEU A 82 2.55 -3.18 -12.98
N ASN A 83 3.38 -4.19 -12.71
CA ASN A 83 4.58 -4.53 -13.48
C ASN A 83 5.53 -3.33 -13.63
N THR A 84 5.77 -2.61 -12.53
CA THR A 84 6.67 -1.44 -12.48
C THR A 84 7.52 -1.47 -11.21
N ASP A 85 8.79 -1.09 -11.35
CA ASP A 85 9.71 -0.91 -10.22
C ASP A 85 9.69 0.52 -9.66
N GLN A 86 9.17 1.47 -10.44
CA GLN A 86 8.97 2.87 -10.05
C GLN A 86 7.68 2.99 -9.23
N LEU A 87 7.71 2.43 -8.03
CA LEU A 87 6.62 2.35 -7.08
C LEU A 87 7.19 2.60 -5.68
N MET A 88 6.52 3.44 -4.92
CA MET A 88 6.82 3.69 -3.53
C MET A 88 5.54 3.63 -2.71
N VAL A 89 5.58 2.85 -1.63
CA VAL A 89 4.48 2.72 -0.67
C VAL A 89 4.95 3.28 0.67
N THR A 90 4.24 4.30 1.16
CA THR A 90 4.44 4.87 2.49
C THR A 90 3.24 4.55 3.37
N THR A 91 3.47 4.04 4.57
CA THR A 91 2.44 3.87 5.60
C THR A 91 2.83 4.63 6.85
N LEU A 92 1.94 5.51 7.32
CA LEU A 92 2.09 6.28 8.54
C LEU A 92 1.07 5.78 9.57
N TYR A 93 1.56 5.06 10.57
CA TYR A 93 0.71 4.43 11.58
C TYR A 93 0.35 5.40 12.70
N ASN A 94 -0.83 5.19 13.28
CA ASN A 94 -1.23 5.87 14.51
C ASN A 94 -0.26 5.55 15.66
N ILE A 95 -0.12 6.50 16.59
CA ILE A 95 0.83 6.41 17.70
C ILE A 95 0.57 5.16 18.55
N ARG A 96 1.62 4.38 18.80
CA ARG A 96 1.63 3.24 19.72
C ARG A 96 2.81 3.33 20.67
N GLY A 97 2.54 3.14 21.97
CA GLY A 97 3.58 3.24 23.00
C GLY A 97 4.28 4.60 23.07
N GLY A 98 3.64 5.67 22.56
CA GLY A 98 4.24 7.00 22.45
C GLY A 98 5.09 7.24 21.20
N PHE A 99 5.18 6.27 20.29
CA PHE A 99 5.96 6.37 19.06
C PHE A 99 5.06 6.38 17.82
N GLN A 100 5.45 7.19 16.84
CA GLN A 100 4.87 7.18 15.50
C GLN A 100 5.80 6.41 14.57
N THR A 101 5.24 5.43 13.86
CA THR A 101 5.99 4.61 12.90
C THR A 101 5.65 5.05 11.49
N THR A 102 6.68 5.34 10.69
CA THR A 102 6.56 5.50 9.24
C THR A 102 7.36 4.38 8.58
N CYS A 103 6.73 3.63 7.69
CA CYS A 103 7.42 2.64 6.87
C CYS A 103 7.35 3.09 5.40
N VAL A 104 8.46 2.93 4.68
CA VAL A 104 8.58 3.21 3.25
C VAL A 104 9.22 2.01 2.59
N GLU A 105 8.61 1.50 1.53
CA GLU A 105 9.14 0.43 0.68
C GLU A 105 9.10 0.87 -0.79
N GLY A 106 10.17 0.60 -1.54
CA GLY A 106 10.32 0.98 -2.95
C GLY A 106 10.95 2.36 -3.17
N SER A 107 11.08 2.74 -4.45
CA SER A 107 11.61 4.03 -4.92
C SER A 107 10.88 4.48 -6.18
N LEU A 108 10.97 5.77 -6.49
CA LEU A 108 10.50 6.33 -7.77
C LEU A 108 11.64 6.50 -8.79
N ASP A 109 12.89 6.35 -8.33
CA ASP A 109 14.11 6.41 -9.11
C ASP A 109 14.43 5.06 -9.78
#